data_AF-A0A954VJ81-F1
#
_entry.id   AF-A0A954VJ81-F1
#
_cell.length_a   1.000
_cell.length_b   1.000
_cell.length_c   1.000
_cell.angle_alpha   90.00
_cell.angle_beta   90.00
_cell.angle_gamma   90.00
#
_symmetry.space_group_name_H-M   'P 1'
#
loop_
_entity.id
_entity.type
_entity.pdbx_description
1 polymer ?
#
loop_
_entity_poly.entity_id
_entity_poly.type
_entity_poly.pdbx_seq_one_letter_code
_entity_poly.pdbx_strand_id
1 'polypeptide(L)'
;MNPVTLRRCTKVCRAELVLCKIMVTCFLLTGCRPSQTIGGDTPLTTQRLSNSKLVEIHGDLSWTFDGPMVVIEDQSSGIPSDLVETLLGEVQRPNRIEANWQLDEEANFLRVWNMVADSKQFDLEARLPVRPAGHVRIDIGGRQYNLFHDTEN
;
A
#
# COMPACT_ATOMS: atom_id res chain seq x y z
N MET A 1 -36.39 -15.50 56.20
CA MET A 1 -37.52 -15.32 55.27
C MET A 1 -37.43 -16.38 54.20
N ASN A 2 -38.58 -16.96 53.86
CA ASN A 2 -38.72 -18.24 53.18
C ASN A 2 -38.09 -18.33 51.77
N PRO A 3 -37.72 -19.55 51.35
CA PRO A 3 -37.15 -19.91 50.05
C PRO A 3 -38.25 -20.24 49.03
N VAL A 4 -37.93 -20.28 47.73
CA VAL A 4 -38.67 -21.13 46.78
C VAL A 4 -37.72 -21.74 45.75
N THR A 5 -37.83 -23.06 45.68
CA THR A 5 -37.10 -24.05 44.89
C THR A 5 -37.89 -24.44 43.64
N LEU A 6 -37.22 -25.18 42.74
CA LEU A 6 -37.76 -26.18 41.77
C LEU A 6 -38.28 -25.61 40.43
N ARG A 7 -37.98 -26.20 39.26
CA ARG A 7 -37.94 -27.63 38.89
C ARG A 7 -37.04 -27.87 37.66
N ARG A 8 -36.30 -28.98 37.68
CA ARG A 8 -35.84 -29.69 36.48
C ARG A 8 -37.05 -30.19 35.67
N CYS A 9 -36.96 -30.20 34.35
CA CYS A 9 -37.53 -31.29 33.55
C CYS A 9 -36.75 -31.49 32.25
N THR A 10 -36.02 -32.60 32.25
CA THR A 10 -35.47 -33.38 31.14
C THR A 10 -36.48 -33.70 30.06
N LYS A 11 -36.06 -33.61 28.79
CA LYS A 11 -36.37 -34.64 27.79
C LYS A 11 -35.36 -34.62 26.64
N VAL A 12 -34.37 -35.48 26.79
CA VAL A 12 -33.62 -36.06 25.67
C VAL A 12 -34.57 -37.02 24.95
N CYS A 13 -34.89 -36.75 23.69
CA CYS A 13 -35.50 -37.72 22.77
C CYS A 13 -34.66 -37.65 21.48
N ARG A 14 -33.69 -38.56 21.34
CA ARG A 14 -33.79 -39.86 20.66
C ARG A 14 -33.86 -39.69 19.14
N ALA A 15 -32.70 -39.95 18.54
CA ALA A 15 -32.52 -40.18 17.12
C ALA A 15 -33.33 -41.40 16.67
N GLU A 16 -34.02 -41.29 15.54
CA GLU A 16 -34.27 -42.43 14.65
C GLU A 16 -34.18 -41.95 13.19
N LEU A 17 -33.30 -42.64 12.45
CA LEU A 17 -33.22 -42.64 11.01
C LEU A 17 -34.52 -43.16 10.40
N VAL A 18 -35.06 -42.47 9.40
CA VAL A 18 -35.83 -43.13 8.34
C VAL A 18 -35.40 -42.54 6.99
N LEU A 19 -34.72 -43.38 6.21
CA LEU A 19 -34.46 -43.21 4.78
C LEU A 19 -35.77 -43.06 3.99
N CYS A 20 -35.72 -42.31 2.89
CA CYS A 20 -36.18 -42.71 1.54
C CYS A 20 -36.92 -41.60 0.77
N LYS A 21 -36.64 -41.56 -0.55
CA LYS A 21 -37.26 -40.79 -1.67
C LYS A 21 -36.55 -39.47 -2.02
N ILE A 22 -35.57 -39.49 -2.92
CA ILE A 22 -35.71 -39.45 -4.40
C ILE A 22 -36.52 -38.25 -4.88
N MET A 23 -35.85 -37.17 -5.27
CA MET A 23 -35.91 -36.59 -6.63
C MET A 23 -35.04 -35.34 -6.68
N VAL A 24 -34.08 -35.37 -7.61
CA VAL A 24 -33.71 -34.31 -8.55
C VAL A 24 -34.36 -32.95 -8.27
N THR A 25 -33.57 -31.89 -8.12
CA THR A 25 -33.51 -30.74 -9.06
C THR A 25 -32.65 -29.59 -8.47
N CYS A 26 -31.82 -29.01 -9.34
CA CYS A 26 -31.14 -27.71 -9.22
C CYS A 26 -30.01 -27.54 -8.18
N PHE A 27 -28.85 -28.09 -8.56
CA PHE A 27 -27.57 -27.40 -8.38
C PHE A 27 -27.67 -25.98 -9.00
N LEU A 28 -28.12 -24.99 -8.23
CA LEU A 28 -27.82 -23.59 -8.51
C LEU A 28 -26.58 -23.23 -7.69
N LEU A 29 -25.43 -23.74 -8.14
CA LEU A 29 -24.16 -23.06 -7.91
C LEU A 29 -24.19 -21.77 -8.75
N THR A 30 -24.98 -20.79 -8.33
CA THR A 30 -24.68 -19.40 -8.62
C THR A 30 -23.43 -19.07 -7.82
N GLY A 31 -22.28 -19.52 -8.34
CA GLY A 31 -21.02 -18.90 -8.03
C GLY A 31 -21.17 -17.44 -8.43
N CYS A 32 -21.37 -16.57 -7.43
CA CYS A 32 -20.96 -15.19 -7.56
C CYS A 32 -19.49 -15.23 -7.93
N ARG A 33 -19.20 -15.17 -9.24
CA ARG A 33 -17.89 -14.75 -9.70
C ARG A 33 -17.67 -13.39 -9.04
N PRO A 34 -16.57 -13.17 -8.28
CA PRO A 34 -16.24 -11.82 -7.88
C PRO A 34 -16.23 -10.98 -9.16
N SER A 35 -17.06 -9.95 -9.18
CA SER A 35 -17.13 -9.02 -10.30
C SER A 35 -15.71 -8.58 -10.61
N GLN A 36 -15.32 -8.59 -11.88
CA GLN A 36 -14.15 -7.87 -12.34
C GLN A 36 -14.16 -6.50 -11.66
N THR A 37 -13.12 -6.21 -10.87
CA THR A 37 -12.94 -4.92 -10.24
C THR A 37 -13.00 -3.88 -11.35
N ILE A 38 -14.12 -3.14 -11.38
CA ILE A 38 -14.29 -1.95 -12.19
C ILE A 38 -13.09 -1.07 -11.85
N GLY A 39 -12.33 -0.68 -12.88
CA GLY A 39 -11.07 0.03 -12.74
C GLY A 39 -11.20 1.18 -11.74
N GLY A 40 -10.31 1.17 -10.77
CA GLY A 40 -10.27 2.14 -9.69
C GLY A 40 -8.86 2.26 -9.15
N ASP A 41 -8.61 3.37 -8.49
CA ASP A 41 -7.34 3.61 -7.84
C ASP A 41 -7.13 2.58 -6.72
N THR A 42 -6.01 1.86 -6.78
CA THR A 42 -5.62 1.01 -5.66
C THR A 42 -5.07 1.91 -4.57
N PRO A 43 -5.54 1.82 -3.31
CA PRO A 43 -4.99 2.62 -2.22
C PRO A 43 -3.47 2.52 -2.13
N LEU A 44 -2.84 3.62 -1.72
CA LEU A 44 -1.41 3.63 -1.44
C LEU A 44 -1.22 3.22 0.02
N THR A 45 -0.46 2.16 0.24
CA THR A 45 -0.14 1.66 1.58
C THR A 45 1.37 1.51 1.73
N THR A 46 1.84 1.48 2.97
CA THR A 46 3.25 1.27 3.30
C THR A 46 3.74 -0.03 2.68
N GLN A 47 2.95 -1.10 2.81
CA GLN A 47 3.24 -2.40 2.21
C GLN A 47 3.40 -2.35 0.69
N ARG A 48 2.64 -1.49 -0.01
CA ARG A 48 2.73 -1.33 -1.46
C ARG A 48 3.97 -0.56 -1.88
N LEU A 49 4.51 0.31 -1.03
CA LEU A 49 5.76 1.02 -1.30
C LEU A 49 6.99 0.23 -0.86
N SER A 50 6.89 -0.58 0.20
CA SER A 50 8.01 -1.39 0.68
C SER A 50 8.55 -2.32 -0.41
N ASN A 51 9.87 -2.35 -0.57
CA ASN A 51 10.59 -3.18 -1.55
C ASN A 51 10.09 -2.94 -2.98
N SER A 52 9.89 -1.67 -3.31
CA SER A 52 9.40 -1.25 -4.62
C SER A 52 10.30 -0.19 -5.23
N LYS A 53 10.28 -0.13 -6.56
CA LYS A 53 10.92 0.89 -7.36
C LYS A 53 9.86 1.68 -8.11
N LEU A 54 9.90 2.99 -7.97
CA LEU A 54 9.14 3.94 -8.76
C LEU A 54 10.04 4.52 -9.86
N VAL A 55 9.54 4.57 -11.09
CA VAL A 55 10.23 5.23 -12.21
C VAL A 55 9.29 6.26 -12.82
N GLU A 56 9.77 7.50 -12.95
CA GLU A 56 8.98 8.60 -13.51
C GLU A 56 8.55 8.27 -14.95
N ILE A 57 7.30 8.59 -15.31
CA ILE A 57 6.76 8.25 -16.64
C ILE A 57 7.44 9.02 -17.77
N HIS A 58 7.91 10.24 -17.49
CA HIS A 58 8.45 11.18 -18.49
C HIS A 58 9.90 11.58 -18.20
N GLY A 59 10.62 10.81 -17.38
CA GLY A 59 11.99 11.13 -16.98
C GLY A 59 12.76 9.91 -16.48
N ASP A 60 14.02 10.13 -16.12
CA ASP A 60 14.92 9.10 -15.59
C ASP A 60 14.98 9.10 -14.06
N LEU A 61 14.15 9.92 -13.40
CA LEU A 61 14.03 9.98 -11.95
C LEU A 61 13.41 8.68 -11.43
N SER A 62 14.03 8.09 -10.41
CA SER A 62 13.54 6.91 -9.75
C SER A 62 13.62 7.00 -8.23
N TRP A 63 12.71 6.29 -7.57
CA TRP A 63 12.67 6.14 -6.12
C TRP A 63 12.74 4.64 -5.82
N THR A 64 13.71 4.21 -5.01
CA THR A 64 13.82 2.81 -4.59
C THR A 64 13.61 2.74 -3.09
N PHE A 65 12.57 2.04 -2.67
CA PHE A 65 12.19 1.88 -1.27
C PHE A 65 12.66 0.52 -0.78
N ASP A 66 13.53 0.51 0.22
CA ASP A 66 14.09 -0.71 0.82
C ASP A 66 14.08 -0.58 2.36
N GLY A 67 13.25 -1.39 3.01
CA GLY A 67 13.01 -1.27 4.45
C GLY A 67 12.63 0.17 4.86
N PRO A 68 13.34 0.79 5.82
CA PRO A 68 13.08 2.16 6.26
C PRO A 68 13.72 3.24 5.36
N MET A 69 14.51 2.83 4.37
CA MET A 69 15.30 3.71 3.52
C MET A 69 14.62 3.92 2.16
N VAL A 70 14.82 5.10 1.61
CA VAL A 70 14.50 5.44 0.23
C VAL A 70 15.71 6.06 -0.45
N VAL A 71 15.94 5.66 -1.69
CA VAL A 71 16.98 6.21 -2.56
C VAL A 71 16.31 6.87 -3.75
N ILE A 72 16.59 8.16 -3.95
CA ILE A 72 16.08 8.97 -5.05
C ILE A 72 17.26 9.24 -5.99
N GLU A 73 17.15 8.86 -7.25
CA GLU A 73 18.23 8.94 -8.23
C GLU A 73 17.73 9.45 -9.58
N ASP A 74 18.53 10.28 -10.24
CA ASP A 74 18.35 10.63 -11.64
C ASP A 74 19.69 10.39 -12.37
N GLN A 75 19.68 9.47 -13.33
CA GLN A 75 20.89 9.06 -14.06
C GLN A 75 21.27 10.01 -15.21
N SER A 76 20.45 11.01 -15.50
CA SER A 76 20.59 11.87 -16.67
C SER A 76 21.27 13.20 -16.34
N SER A 77 20.57 14.06 -15.60
CA SER A 77 20.89 15.49 -15.45
C SER A 77 20.84 15.98 -14.00
N GLY A 78 20.76 15.05 -13.06
CA GLY A 78 20.54 15.29 -11.65
C GLY A 78 19.06 15.49 -11.31
N ILE A 79 18.73 15.37 -10.03
CA ILE A 79 17.36 15.38 -9.54
C ILE A 79 16.70 16.73 -9.90
N PRO A 80 15.44 16.75 -10.37
CA PRO A 80 14.74 17.98 -10.74
C PRO A 80 14.76 19.05 -9.65
N SER A 81 14.99 20.31 -10.04
CA SER A 81 15.22 21.41 -9.09
C SER A 81 14.04 21.68 -8.15
N ASP A 82 12.81 21.51 -8.62
CA ASP A 82 11.59 21.62 -7.81
C ASP A 82 11.56 20.58 -6.68
N LEU A 83 12.00 19.35 -6.98
CA LEU A 83 12.08 18.28 -6.00
C LEU A 83 13.24 18.52 -5.03
N VAL A 84 14.39 18.99 -5.52
CA VAL A 84 15.54 19.36 -4.68
C VAL A 84 15.21 20.50 -3.74
N GLU A 85 14.54 21.55 -4.21
CA GLU A 85 14.10 22.66 -3.37
C GLU A 85 13.12 22.18 -2.28
N THR A 86 12.22 21.28 -2.65
CA THR A 86 11.26 20.69 -1.70
C THR A 86 11.92 19.78 -0.66
N LEU A 87 12.92 18.99 -1.06
CA LEU A 87 13.60 18.01 -0.19
C LEU A 87 14.71 18.64 0.65
N LEU A 88 15.58 19.41 0.00
CA LEU A 88 16.84 19.88 0.56
C LEU A 88 16.86 21.40 0.82
N GLY A 89 15.89 22.16 0.31
CA GLY A 89 15.88 23.63 0.43
C GLY A 89 17.04 24.32 -0.32
N GLU A 90 17.59 23.65 -1.33
CA GLU A 90 18.82 24.06 -2.03
C GLU A 90 18.59 24.14 -3.55
N VAL A 91 19.52 24.80 -4.26
CA VAL A 91 19.44 24.98 -5.72
C VAL A 91 20.34 23.99 -6.48
N GLN A 92 21.39 23.46 -5.82
CA GLN A 92 22.31 22.51 -6.43
C GLN A 92 21.61 21.16 -6.62
N ARG A 93 21.63 20.63 -7.84
CA ARG A 93 20.96 19.37 -8.21
C ARG A 93 21.88 18.16 -8.00
N PRO A 94 21.78 17.42 -6.88
CA PRO A 94 22.52 16.17 -6.72
C PRO A 94 21.98 15.12 -7.68
N ASN A 95 22.78 14.09 -7.97
CA ASN A 95 22.31 12.95 -8.76
C ASN A 95 21.59 11.90 -7.90
N ARG A 96 21.84 11.94 -6.57
CA ARG A 96 21.39 10.91 -5.65
C ARG A 96 21.11 11.48 -4.26
N ILE A 97 19.97 11.09 -3.69
CA ILE A 97 19.58 11.38 -2.31
C ILE A 97 19.23 10.05 -1.63
N GLU A 98 19.85 9.77 -0.50
CA GLU A 98 19.40 8.72 0.44
C GLU A 98 18.63 9.36 1.58
N ALA A 99 17.57 8.73 2.05
CA ALA A 99 16.78 9.24 3.16
C ALA A 99 16.00 8.13 3.87
N ASN A 100 15.49 8.45 5.05
CA ASN A 100 14.45 7.65 5.67
C ASN A 100 13.08 8.06 5.12
N TRP A 101 12.12 7.13 5.11
CA TRP A 101 10.76 7.42 4.66
C TRP A 101 9.68 6.84 5.57
N GLN A 102 8.49 7.45 5.49
CA GLN A 102 7.27 6.96 6.12
C GLN A 102 6.07 7.46 5.34
N LEU A 103 5.11 6.57 5.08
CA LEU A 103 3.83 6.95 4.50
C LEU A 103 2.81 7.23 5.61
N ASP A 104 2.19 8.41 5.54
CA ASP A 104 0.96 8.72 6.26
C ASP A 104 -0.22 8.36 5.35
N GLU A 105 -0.78 7.17 5.56
CA GLU A 105 -1.86 6.61 4.73
C GLU A 105 -3.18 7.37 4.89
N GLU A 106 -3.41 8.01 6.04
CA GLU A 106 -4.64 8.77 6.30
C GLU A 106 -4.56 10.15 5.63
N ALA A 107 -3.43 10.83 5.80
CA ALA A 107 -3.24 12.17 5.25
C ALA A 107 -2.76 12.16 3.79
N ASN A 108 -2.38 11.01 3.24
CA ASN A 108 -1.80 10.84 1.91
C ASN A 108 -0.54 11.70 1.70
N PHE A 109 0.41 11.57 2.63
CA PHE A 109 1.72 12.21 2.54
C PHE A 109 2.86 11.20 2.71
N LEU A 110 3.87 11.34 1.87
CA LEU A 110 5.17 10.70 2.05
C LEU A 110 6.08 11.65 2.82
N ARG A 111 6.47 11.25 4.03
CA ARG A 111 7.47 11.94 4.84
C ARG A 111 8.86 11.40 4.50
N VAL A 112 9.81 12.30 4.29
CA VAL A 112 11.21 11.98 3.99
C VAL A 112 12.13 12.81 4.89
N TRP A 113 13.10 12.18 5.57
CA TRP A 113 13.98 12.85 6.52
C TRP A 113 15.37 12.19 6.60
N ASN A 114 16.30 12.78 7.37
CA ASN A 114 17.70 12.33 7.49
C ASN A 114 18.39 12.22 6.12
N MET A 115 18.18 13.20 5.24
CA MET A 115 18.62 13.15 3.85
C MET A 115 20.14 13.29 3.73
N VAL A 116 20.74 12.46 2.86
CA VAL A 116 22.14 12.54 2.44
C VAL A 116 22.18 12.70 0.93
N ALA A 117 22.73 13.80 0.44
CA ALA A 117 22.90 14.04 -0.99
C ALA A 117 24.38 14.29 -1.30
N ASP A 118 24.95 13.53 -2.24
CA ASP A 118 26.36 13.62 -2.65
C ASP A 118 27.34 13.73 -1.45
N SER A 119 27.14 12.89 -0.42
CA SER A 119 27.91 12.85 0.84
C SER A 119 27.72 14.02 1.81
N LYS A 120 26.78 14.95 1.56
CA LYS A 120 26.38 16.01 2.50
C LYS A 120 25.10 15.60 3.23
N GLN A 121 25.11 15.70 4.56
CA GLN A 121 23.93 15.48 5.40
C GLN A 121 23.06 16.74 5.44
N PHE A 122 21.74 16.55 5.40
CA PHE A 122 20.73 17.59 5.56
C PHE A 122 19.81 17.24 6.73
N ASP A 123 19.62 18.21 7.63
CA ASP A 123 18.71 18.11 8.79
C ASP A 123 17.39 18.80 8.46
N LEU A 124 16.75 18.31 7.40
CA LEU A 124 15.44 18.77 6.94
C LEU A 124 14.48 17.59 6.90
N GLU A 125 13.20 17.92 6.94
CA GLU A 125 12.11 17.00 6.73
C GLU A 125 11.22 17.55 5.63
N ALA A 126 10.90 16.70 4.65
CA ALA A 126 9.99 17.01 3.57
C ALA A 126 8.73 16.17 3.67
N ARG A 127 7.58 16.78 3.33
CA ARG A 127 6.28 16.12 3.24
C ARG A 127 5.75 16.29 1.83
N LEU A 128 5.71 15.20 1.09
CA LEU A 128 5.27 15.18 -0.30
C LEU A 128 3.85 14.64 -0.38
N PRO A 129 2.91 15.34 -1.02
CA PRO A 129 1.58 14.79 -1.24
C PRO A 129 1.69 13.58 -2.17
N VAL A 130 0.96 12.51 -1.84
CA VAL A 130 0.89 11.30 -2.65
C VAL A 130 -0.54 10.99 -3.04
N ARG A 131 -0.75 10.38 -4.20
CA ARG A 131 -2.07 9.91 -4.63
C ARG A 131 -1.95 8.59 -5.38
N PRO A 132 -2.89 7.67 -5.19
CA PRO A 132 -2.96 6.49 -6.04
C PRO A 132 -3.35 6.88 -7.48
N ALA A 133 -2.78 6.20 -8.48
CA ALA A 133 -3.09 6.38 -9.88
C ALA A 133 -3.28 5.01 -10.56
N GLY A 134 -4.28 4.26 -10.13
CA GLY A 134 -4.52 2.88 -10.54
C GLY A 134 -3.60 1.85 -9.85
N HIS A 135 -3.50 0.67 -10.45
CA HIS A 135 -2.80 -0.49 -9.88
C HIS A 135 -1.28 -0.38 -9.97
N VAL A 136 -0.76 0.24 -11.03
CA VAL A 136 0.68 0.24 -11.37
C VAL A 136 1.30 1.63 -11.36
N ARG A 137 0.57 2.67 -10.92
CA ARG A 137 1.09 4.04 -10.85
C ARG A 137 0.71 4.74 -9.57
N ILE A 138 1.54 5.71 -9.21
CA ILE A 138 1.41 6.55 -8.04
C ILE A 138 1.86 7.96 -8.43
N ASP A 139 1.17 8.98 -7.91
CA ASP A 139 1.62 10.36 -7.97
C ASP A 139 2.35 10.73 -6.67
N ILE A 140 3.52 11.35 -6.78
CA ILE A 140 4.30 11.90 -5.64
C ILE A 140 4.74 13.31 -5.99
N GLY A 141 4.38 14.30 -5.16
CA GLY A 141 4.83 15.69 -5.36
C GLY A 141 4.37 16.31 -6.68
N GLY A 142 3.27 15.83 -7.26
CA GLY A 142 2.76 16.30 -8.56
C GLY A 142 3.37 15.60 -9.78
N ARG A 143 4.24 14.60 -9.59
CA ARG A 143 4.84 13.77 -10.65
C ARG A 143 4.26 12.37 -10.61
N GLN A 144 4.11 11.74 -11.77
CA GLN A 144 3.55 10.38 -11.89
C GLN A 144 4.65 9.37 -12.16
N TYR A 145 4.59 8.25 -11.45
CA TYR A 145 5.57 7.17 -11.50
C TYR A 145 4.89 5.83 -11.77
N ASN A 146 5.57 4.97 -12.53
CA ASN A 146 5.24 3.54 -12.60
C ASN A 146 5.84 2.83 -11.39
N LEU A 147 5.03 1.99 -10.72
CA LEU A 147 5.40 1.17 -9.58
C LEU A 147 5.80 -0.23 -10.06
N PHE A 148 7.01 -0.64 -9.68
CA PHE A 148 7.53 -1.99 -9.88
C PHE A 148 7.85 -2.59 -8.52
N HIS A 149 7.43 -3.83 -8.28
CA HIS A 149 7.90 -4.60 -7.14
C HIS A 149 9.08 -5.44 -7.58
N ASP A 150 10.13 -5.46 -6.77
CA ASP A 150 11.20 -6.42 -6.97
C ASP A 150 10.60 -7.82 -6.81
N THR A 151 10.44 -8.51 -7.94
CA THR A 151 10.13 -9.92 -7.95
C THR A 151 11.46 -10.61 -7.73
N GLU A 152 11.75 -10.93 -6.46
CA GLU A 152 12.83 -11.87 -6.15
C GLU A 152 12.65 -13.11 -7.04
N ASN A 153 13.66 -13.40 -7.86
CA ASN A 153 13.86 -14.68 -8.52
C ASN A 153 14.79 -15.52 -7.66
#